data_AF-A0A1V6I0V8-F1
#
_entry.id   AF-A0A1V6I0V8-F1
#
_cell.length_a   1.000
_cell.length_b   1.000
_cell.length_c   1.000
_cell.angle_alpha   90.00
_cell.angle_beta   90.00
_cell.angle_gamma   90.00
#
_symmetry.space_group_name_H-M   'P 1'
#
loop_
_entity.id
_entity.type
_entity.pdbx_description
1 polymer ?
#
loop_
_entity_poly.entity_id
_entity_poly.type
_entity_poly.pdbx_seq_one_letter_code
_entity_poly.pdbx_strand_id
1 'polypeptide(L)'
;MSSAISGGYVEDDGGMGIIDCGICWSTNDNPTIADNKTIDTLGAFGFESSITGLEANTTYYVRAYATNSVGTGYGNVISFKTSGFSTFTDPRDGNVYKTIQIGNQIWMAENLKYLPSVVGYETGSVTYPYYYVYGYNGTNISDAKATENYATYGVLYNWSAVMGGAMNSNNNPSGVRGVCPEGWHVPSEAEWTELTDFLGGEVVAGGKLKETGTEHWKTPNKGATNETGFTALAGGMRSNYGDYFFDLGKHGCWWTTTKGTDADDAKCVFMFYDYGNINVQASSKTLGGAVRCVKN
;
A
#
# COMPACT_ATOMS: atom_id res chain seq x y z
N MET A 1 -8.95 1.44 -5.77
CA MET A 1 -9.50 2.72 -6.25
C MET A 1 -8.43 3.77 -6.06
N SER A 2 -8.26 4.66 -7.04
CA SER A 2 -7.29 5.77 -6.96
C SER A 2 -7.93 7.00 -6.31
N SER A 3 -7.09 7.88 -5.75
CA SER A 3 -7.47 9.16 -5.15
C SER A 3 -6.65 10.31 -5.75
N ALA A 4 -7.10 11.54 -5.56
CA ALA A 4 -6.35 12.75 -5.89
C ALA A 4 -6.65 13.85 -4.85
N ILE A 5 -5.66 14.67 -4.52
CA ILE A 5 -5.84 15.86 -3.68
C ILE A 5 -5.85 17.09 -4.58
N SER A 6 -6.83 17.97 -4.37
CA SER A 6 -6.95 19.25 -5.06
C SER A 6 -7.44 20.31 -4.06
N GLY A 7 -7.63 21.55 -4.50
CA GLY A 7 -8.17 22.60 -3.65
C GLY A 7 -8.57 23.83 -4.44
N GLY A 8 -9.00 24.86 -3.72
CA GLY A 8 -9.38 26.12 -4.32
C GLY A 8 -9.39 27.27 -3.32
N TYR A 9 -9.31 28.48 -3.85
CA TYR A 9 -9.49 29.74 -3.13
C TYR A 9 -10.62 30.53 -3.80
N VAL A 10 -11.46 31.18 -2.99
CA VAL A 10 -12.55 32.03 -3.48
C VAL A 10 -12.05 33.47 -3.48
N GLU A 11 -11.82 34.02 -4.67
CA GLU A 11 -11.32 35.39 -4.85
C GLU A 11 -12.39 36.47 -4.67
N ASP A 12 -13.65 36.13 -4.99
CA ASP A 12 -14.81 37.01 -4.89
C ASP A 12 -16.07 36.16 -4.61
N ASP A 13 -16.89 36.58 -3.66
CA ASP A 13 -18.15 35.94 -3.28
C ASP A 13 -19.38 36.60 -3.93
N GLY A 14 -19.17 37.65 -4.74
CA GLY A 14 -20.23 38.43 -5.37
C GLY A 14 -21.10 39.19 -4.36
N GLY A 15 -20.56 39.44 -3.15
CA GLY A 15 -21.24 40.15 -2.07
C GLY A 15 -22.23 39.30 -1.26
N MET A 16 -22.29 37.99 -1.51
CA MET A 16 -23.16 37.06 -0.78
C MET A 16 -22.33 35.91 -0.19
N GLY A 17 -22.61 35.58 1.08
CA GLY A 17 -21.88 34.52 1.77
C GLY A 17 -21.93 33.19 1.04
N ILE A 18 -20.78 32.51 0.99
CA ILE A 18 -20.65 31.17 0.40
C ILE A 18 -21.41 30.14 1.24
N ILE A 19 -22.23 29.34 0.57
CA ILE A 19 -23.05 28.26 1.15
C ILE A 19 -22.33 26.93 1.03
N ASP A 20 -21.77 26.62 -0.15
CA ASP A 20 -21.04 25.39 -0.42
C ASP A 20 -19.78 25.69 -1.24
N CYS A 21 -18.71 24.95 -1.01
CA CYS A 21 -17.53 24.94 -1.88
C CYS A 21 -16.92 23.55 -1.98
N GLY A 22 -16.09 23.33 -2.99
CA GLY A 22 -15.37 22.08 -3.17
C GLY A 22 -14.80 21.92 -4.57
N ILE A 23 -14.50 20.69 -4.94
CA ILE A 23 -14.06 20.31 -6.29
C ILE A 23 -15.16 19.51 -6.97
N CYS A 24 -15.48 19.83 -8.22
CA CYS A 24 -16.25 18.95 -9.10
C CYS A 24 -15.36 18.29 -10.15
N TRP A 25 -15.68 17.05 -10.54
CA TRP A 25 -14.87 16.28 -11.49
C TRP A 25 -15.68 15.35 -12.39
N SER A 26 -15.17 15.13 -13.60
CA SER A 26 -15.72 14.18 -14.55
C SER A 26 -14.65 13.70 -15.55
N THR A 27 -14.97 12.70 -16.38
CA THR A 27 -14.13 12.29 -17.53
C THR A 27 -14.38 13.13 -18.78
N ASN A 28 -15.42 13.96 -18.77
CA ASN A 28 -15.69 14.98 -19.78
C ASN A 28 -15.06 16.32 -19.36
N ASP A 29 -14.71 17.13 -20.36
CA ASP A 29 -14.21 18.48 -20.11
C ASP A 29 -15.31 19.38 -19.52
N ASN A 30 -14.91 20.37 -18.71
CA ASN A 30 -15.78 21.31 -18.01
C ASN A 30 -16.78 20.69 -17.02
N PRO A 31 -16.33 19.96 -15.98
CA PRO A 31 -17.22 19.43 -14.96
C PRO A 31 -18.01 20.54 -14.24
N THR A 32 -19.16 20.17 -13.69
CA THR A 32 -20.08 21.04 -12.95
C THR A 32 -20.50 20.41 -11.63
N ILE A 33 -21.24 21.13 -10.78
CA ILE A 33 -21.77 20.57 -9.53
C ILE A 33 -22.88 19.52 -9.72
N ALA A 34 -23.26 19.20 -10.95
CA ALA A 34 -24.15 18.11 -11.30
C ALA A 34 -23.39 16.78 -11.55
N ASP A 35 -22.07 16.85 -11.74
CA ASP A 35 -21.18 15.70 -11.81
C ASP A 35 -20.78 15.23 -10.40
N ASN A 36 -19.69 14.47 -10.30
CA ASN A 36 -19.13 14.14 -8.99
C ASN A 36 -18.55 15.41 -8.34
N LYS A 37 -18.74 15.55 -7.02
CA LYS A 37 -18.21 16.68 -6.27
C LYS A 37 -17.91 16.36 -4.81
N THR A 38 -16.99 17.11 -4.22
CA THR A 38 -16.79 17.20 -2.77
C THR A 38 -17.63 18.34 -2.19
N ILE A 39 -17.87 18.31 -0.88
CA ILE A 39 -18.42 19.44 -0.13
C ILE A 39 -17.44 19.69 1.01
N ASP A 40 -16.74 20.81 0.95
CA ASP A 40 -15.62 21.14 1.82
C ASP A 40 -15.90 22.39 2.64
N THR A 41 -15.19 22.52 3.75
CA THR A 41 -15.26 23.70 4.62
C THR A 41 -14.31 24.78 4.11
N LEU A 42 -14.85 25.97 3.82
CA LEU A 42 -14.04 27.12 3.43
C LEU A 42 -13.24 27.67 4.63
N GLY A 43 -11.92 27.55 4.57
CA GLY A 43 -11.01 28.17 5.52
C GLY A 43 -10.58 29.57 5.09
N ALA A 44 -9.85 30.27 5.97
CA ALA A 44 -9.32 31.62 5.70
C ALA A 44 -8.39 31.70 4.47
N PHE A 45 -7.80 30.56 4.08
CA PHE A 45 -6.86 30.45 2.95
C PHE A 45 -7.40 29.57 1.80
N GLY A 46 -8.71 29.31 1.78
CA GLY A 46 -9.33 28.40 0.81
C GLY A 46 -9.69 27.04 1.41
N PHE A 47 -9.81 26.03 0.55
CA PHE A 47 -10.18 24.67 0.91
C PHE A 47 -9.29 23.64 0.20
N GLU A 48 -9.11 22.48 0.85
CA GLU A 48 -8.46 21.29 0.29
C GLU A 48 -9.50 20.17 0.21
N SER A 49 -9.47 19.41 -0.87
CA SER A 49 -10.45 18.39 -1.22
C SER A 49 -9.76 17.07 -1.55
N SER A 50 -10.26 15.99 -0.96
CA SER A 50 -9.85 14.61 -1.28
C SER A 50 -10.85 13.97 -2.24
N ILE A 51 -10.43 13.83 -3.50
CA ILE A 51 -11.19 13.16 -4.56
C ILE A 51 -10.89 11.65 -4.46
N THR A 52 -11.93 10.83 -4.32
CA THR A 52 -11.80 9.37 -4.19
C THR A 52 -12.67 8.65 -5.22
N GLY A 53 -12.52 7.33 -5.33
CA GLY A 53 -13.33 6.52 -6.25
C GLY A 53 -12.99 6.70 -7.73
N LEU A 54 -11.73 7.05 -8.04
CA LEU A 54 -11.30 7.24 -9.42
C LEU A 54 -10.91 5.91 -10.08
N GLU A 55 -11.30 5.75 -11.33
CA GLU A 55 -10.91 4.64 -12.19
C GLU A 55 -9.44 4.76 -12.59
N ALA A 56 -8.75 3.63 -12.72
CA ALA A 56 -7.35 3.57 -13.11
C ALA A 56 -7.15 3.93 -14.59
N ASN A 57 -5.94 4.39 -14.97
CA ASN A 57 -5.59 4.78 -16.34
C ASN A 57 -6.58 5.75 -17.02
N THR A 58 -7.27 6.58 -16.23
CA THR A 58 -8.38 7.42 -16.68
C THR A 58 -8.02 8.89 -16.49
N THR A 59 -8.26 9.70 -17.52
CA THR A 59 -8.08 11.15 -17.43
C THR A 59 -9.34 11.77 -16.84
N TYR A 60 -9.15 12.58 -15.80
CA TYR A 60 -10.19 13.34 -15.13
C TYR A 60 -9.93 14.83 -15.30
N TYR A 61 -11.00 15.58 -15.51
CA TYR A 61 -11.04 17.03 -15.49
C TYR A 61 -11.64 17.46 -14.15
N VAL A 62 -11.04 18.46 -13.52
CA VAL A 62 -11.45 18.98 -12.21
C VAL A 62 -11.57 20.49 -12.22
N ARG A 63 -12.50 21.01 -11.42
CA ARG A 63 -12.67 22.45 -11.17
C ARG A 63 -13.03 22.70 -9.72
N ALA A 64 -12.47 23.76 -9.15
CA ALA A 64 -13.01 24.34 -7.93
C ALA A 64 -14.37 24.99 -8.20
N TYR A 65 -15.31 24.88 -7.27
CA TYR A 65 -16.59 25.56 -7.31
C TYR A 65 -16.89 26.25 -5.97
N ALA A 66 -17.68 27.32 -6.03
CA ALA A 66 -18.27 27.96 -4.87
C ALA A 66 -19.70 28.40 -5.20
N THR A 67 -20.64 28.10 -4.31
CA THR A 67 -22.07 28.40 -4.47
C THR A 67 -22.51 29.36 -3.39
N ASN A 68 -23.20 30.43 -3.78
CA ASN A 68 -23.92 31.32 -2.87
C ASN A 68 -25.42 31.30 -3.23
N SER A 69 -26.21 32.21 -2.64
CA SER A 69 -27.65 32.28 -2.90
C SER A 69 -28.03 32.70 -4.33
N VAL A 70 -27.08 33.26 -5.09
CA VAL A 70 -27.30 33.74 -6.47
C VAL A 70 -26.96 32.64 -7.48
N GLY A 71 -25.89 31.88 -7.24
CA GLY A 71 -25.49 30.82 -8.14
C GLY A 71 -24.13 30.21 -7.79
N THR A 72 -23.56 29.49 -8.76
CA THR A 72 -22.29 28.78 -8.62
C THR A 72 -21.24 29.38 -9.55
N GLY A 73 -20.14 29.84 -8.96
CA GLY A 73 -18.90 30.18 -9.66
C GLY A 73 -17.99 28.97 -9.78
N TYR A 74 -17.16 28.95 -10.82
CA TYR A 74 -16.21 27.87 -11.08
C TYR A 74 -14.83 28.43 -11.41
N GLY A 75 -13.80 27.75 -10.93
CA GLY A 75 -12.41 28.02 -11.30
C GLY A 75 -12.02 27.43 -12.66
N ASN A 76 -10.72 27.50 -12.93
CA ASN A 76 -10.09 26.92 -14.11
C ASN A 76 -10.26 25.40 -14.16
N VAL A 77 -10.37 24.86 -15.37
CA VAL A 77 -10.29 23.41 -15.59
C VAL A 77 -8.83 22.98 -15.51
N ILE A 78 -8.55 21.98 -14.68
CA ILE A 78 -7.28 21.28 -14.63
C ILE A 78 -7.57 19.81 -14.96
N SER A 79 -6.62 19.11 -15.58
CA SER A 79 -6.75 17.67 -15.83
C SER A 79 -5.58 16.90 -15.24
N PHE A 80 -5.86 15.69 -14.77
CA PHE A 80 -4.82 14.71 -14.43
C PHE A 80 -5.24 13.32 -14.93
N LYS A 81 -4.29 12.39 -14.98
CA LYS A 81 -4.54 10.99 -15.36
C LYS A 81 -4.16 10.08 -14.21
N THR A 82 -5.05 9.19 -13.81
CA THR A 82 -4.75 8.17 -12.81
C THR A 82 -3.76 7.15 -13.38
N SER A 83 -2.89 6.61 -12.53
CA SER A 83 -1.98 5.54 -12.92
C SER A 83 -2.75 4.28 -13.35
N GLY A 84 -2.27 3.61 -14.38
CA GLY A 84 -2.79 2.29 -14.77
C GLY A 84 -2.20 1.17 -13.92
N PHE A 85 -2.84 0.00 -13.95
CA PHE A 85 -2.28 -1.25 -13.45
C PHE A 85 -2.30 -2.31 -14.54
N SER A 86 -1.44 -3.31 -14.41
CA SER A 86 -1.49 -4.56 -15.17
C SER A 86 -1.79 -5.71 -14.22
N THR A 87 -1.94 -6.93 -14.73
CA THR A 87 -2.07 -8.13 -13.90
C THR A 87 -0.97 -9.13 -14.23
N PHE A 88 -0.59 -9.92 -13.23
CA PHE A 88 0.32 -11.03 -13.34
C PHE A 88 -0.32 -12.26 -12.68
N THR A 89 -0.36 -13.38 -13.40
CA THR A 89 -0.81 -14.66 -12.83
C THR A 89 0.42 -15.49 -12.47
N ASP A 90 0.57 -15.85 -11.21
CA ASP A 90 1.64 -16.73 -10.76
C ASP A 90 1.38 -18.15 -11.28
N PRO A 91 2.25 -18.69 -12.16
CA PRO A 91 2.02 -19.99 -12.77
C PRO A 91 2.13 -21.15 -11.77
N ARG A 92 2.66 -20.90 -10.56
CA ARG A 92 2.88 -21.93 -9.55
C ARG A 92 1.60 -22.29 -8.79
N ASP A 93 0.66 -21.36 -8.69
CA ASP A 93 -0.56 -21.53 -7.88
C ASP A 93 -1.83 -20.86 -8.45
N GLY A 94 -1.73 -20.14 -9.57
CA GLY A 94 -2.84 -19.47 -10.22
C GLY A 94 -3.29 -18.17 -9.56
N ASN A 95 -2.59 -17.69 -8.52
CA ASN A 95 -2.92 -16.41 -7.91
C ASN A 95 -2.68 -15.26 -8.89
N VAL A 96 -3.66 -14.37 -9.00
CA VAL A 96 -3.57 -13.17 -9.84
C VAL A 96 -3.26 -11.96 -8.97
N TYR A 97 -2.20 -11.24 -9.34
CA TYR A 97 -1.72 -10.04 -8.68
C TYR A 97 -1.93 -8.85 -9.61
N LYS A 98 -2.44 -7.73 -9.09
CA LYS A 98 -2.29 -6.45 -9.77
C LYS A 98 -0.84 -6.02 -9.67
N THR A 99 -0.38 -5.33 -10.70
CA THR A 99 0.98 -4.81 -10.77
C THR A 99 0.93 -3.35 -11.16
N ILE A 100 1.67 -2.52 -10.42
CA ILE A 100 1.68 -1.07 -10.58
C ILE A 100 3.12 -0.61 -10.83
N GLN A 101 3.28 0.41 -11.65
CA GLN A 101 4.57 1.06 -11.82
C GLN A 101 4.65 2.26 -10.88
N ILE A 102 5.72 2.34 -10.09
CA ILE A 102 6.04 3.48 -9.23
C ILE A 102 7.50 3.86 -9.52
N GLY A 103 7.70 5.05 -10.09
CA GLY A 103 9.00 5.42 -10.64
C GLY A 103 9.45 4.43 -11.72
N ASN A 104 10.64 3.84 -11.53
CA ASN A 104 11.23 2.84 -12.43
C ASN A 104 10.88 1.40 -12.05
N GLN A 105 10.20 1.19 -10.92
CA GLN A 105 9.97 -0.13 -10.37
C GLN A 105 8.53 -0.57 -10.63
N ILE A 106 8.34 -1.86 -10.90
CA ILE A 106 7.01 -2.46 -11.01
C ILE A 106 6.80 -3.38 -9.80
N TRP A 107 5.79 -3.06 -9.00
CA TRP A 107 5.46 -3.73 -7.76
C TRP A 107 4.17 -4.54 -7.89
N MET A 108 4.10 -5.72 -7.26
CA MET A 108 2.82 -6.35 -6.97
C MET A 108 2.02 -5.45 -6.02
N ALA A 109 0.71 -5.32 -6.23
CA ALA A 109 -0.18 -4.52 -5.38
C ALA A 109 -0.64 -5.30 -4.14
N GLU A 110 -0.79 -6.61 -4.25
CA GLU A 110 -1.13 -7.50 -3.15
C GLU A 110 0.13 -8.18 -2.56
N ASN A 111 0.05 -8.59 -1.29
CA ASN A 111 1.07 -9.46 -0.69
C ASN A 111 1.08 -10.83 -1.38
N LEU A 112 2.27 -11.43 -1.50
CA LEU A 112 2.43 -12.75 -2.09
C LEU A 112 1.62 -13.80 -1.32
N LYS A 113 0.89 -14.65 -2.05
CA LYS A 113 -0.02 -15.68 -1.51
C LYS A 113 0.46 -17.11 -1.75
N TYR A 114 1.70 -17.27 -2.20
CA TYR A 114 2.31 -18.56 -2.49
C TYR A 114 2.45 -19.39 -1.21
N LEU A 115 1.69 -20.48 -1.12
CA LEU A 115 1.56 -21.30 0.09
C LEU A 115 1.84 -22.79 -0.23
N PRO A 116 3.11 -23.22 -0.30
CA PRO A 116 3.48 -24.60 -0.60
C PRO A 116 3.31 -25.54 0.61
N SER A 117 3.34 -25.00 1.82
CA SER A 117 3.03 -25.69 3.07
C SER A 117 2.47 -24.67 4.07
N VAL A 118 1.93 -25.11 5.20
CA VAL A 118 1.47 -24.21 6.25
C VAL A 118 1.72 -24.85 7.62
N VAL A 119 2.14 -24.03 8.58
CA VAL A 119 2.33 -24.43 9.98
C VAL A 119 1.65 -23.44 10.91
N GLY A 120 1.40 -23.89 12.14
CA GLY A 120 0.90 -23.05 13.21
C GLY A 120 1.91 -22.03 13.71
N TYR A 121 1.43 -21.02 14.44
CA TYR A 121 2.26 -19.92 14.95
C TYR A 121 3.33 -20.38 15.95
N GLU A 122 3.18 -21.56 16.55
CA GLU A 122 4.13 -22.14 17.52
C GLU A 122 5.45 -22.58 16.85
N THR A 123 5.43 -22.75 15.53
CA THR A 123 6.59 -23.24 14.78
C THR A 123 7.40 -22.07 14.24
N GLY A 124 8.70 -22.00 14.59
CA GLY A 124 9.62 -20.97 14.09
C GLY A 124 11.01 -21.52 13.81
N SER A 125 11.74 -20.89 12.89
CA SER A 125 13.15 -21.21 12.61
C SER A 125 13.85 -20.07 11.90
N VAL A 126 15.17 -19.96 12.10
CA VAL A 126 16.06 -19.08 11.32
C VAL A 126 16.64 -19.79 10.09
N THR A 127 16.57 -21.12 10.03
CA THR A 127 17.19 -21.95 8.98
C THR A 127 16.19 -22.68 8.10
N TYR A 128 15.07 -23.16 8.66
CA TYR A 128 14.04 -23.88 7.90
C TYR A 128 12.94 -22.93 7.39
N PRO A 129 12.46 -23.10 6.15
CA PRO A 129 11.41 -22.25 5.60
C PRO A 129 10.04 -22.62 6.21
N TYR A 130 9.33 -21.62 6.71
CA TYR A 130 7.97 -21.76 7.24
C TYR A 130 7.05 -20.67 6.69
N TYR A 131 5.78 -21.06 6.56
CA TYR A 131 4.72 -20.29 5.94
C TYR A 131 3.51 -20.30 6.87
N TYR A 132 2.90 -19.15 7.06
CA TYR A 132 1.80 -18.95 7.99
C TYR A 132 0.67 -18.19 7.32
N VAL A 133 -0.55 -18.45 7.79
CA VAL A 133 -1.71 -17.62 7.49
C VAL A 133 -2.20 -17.06 8.82
N TYR A 134 -2.37 -15.73 8.88
CA TYR A 134 -2.75 -15.05 10.13
C TYR A 134 -4.03 -15.68 10.71
N GLY A 135 -3.97 -16.10 11.98
CA GLY A 135 -5.11 -16.70 12.69
C GLY A 135 -5.41 -18.17 12.34
N TYR A 136 -4.60 -18.81 11.48
CA TYR A 136 -4.71 -20.24 11.18
C TYR A 136 -3.60 -21.03 11.92
N ASN A 137 -3.98 -22.07 12.66
CA ASN A 137 -3.05 -22.89 13.48
C ASN A 137 -3.01 -24.37 13.06
N GLY A 138 -3.39 -24.68 11.82
CA GLY A 138 -3.37 -26.04 11.28
C GLY A 138 -2.21 -26.27 10.29
N THR A 139 -2.25 -27.43 9.63
CA THR A 139 -1.27 -27.83 8.60
C THR A 139 -1.89 -28.11 7.23
N ASN A 140 -3.21 -27.95 7.10
CA ASN A 140 -3.92 -28.21 5.84
C ASN A 140 -3.95 -26.94 4.97
N ILE A 141 -3.35 -27.03 3.77
CA ILE A 141 -3.24 -25.91 2.84
C ILE A 141 -4.62 -25.44 2.34
N SER A 142 -5.54 -26.37 2.06
CA SER A 142 -6.85 -26.03 1.51
C SER A 142 -7.67 -25.25 2.55
N ASP A 143 -7.64 -25.69 3.81
CA ASP A 143 -8.31 -25.00 4.91
C ASP A 143 -7.71 -23.61 5.14
N ALA A 144 -6.38 -23.50 5.11
CA ALA A 144 -5.70 -22.21 5.25
C ALA A 144 -6.09 -21.23 4.13
N LYS A 145 -6.13 -21.72 2.87
CA LYS A 145 -6.53 -20.93 1.70
C LYS A 145 -8.00 -20.49 1.71
N ALA A 146 -8.86 -21.21 2.41
CA ALA A 146 -10.27 -20.87 2.56
C ALA A 146 -10.52 -19.77 3.60
N THR A 147 -9.52 -19.36 4.38
CA THR A 147 -9.67 -18.30 5.39
C THR A 147 -9.74 -16.91 4.75
N GLU A 148 -10.49 -16.00 5.37
CA GLU A 148 -10.56 -14.60 4.97
C GLU A 148 -9.19 -13.91 5.05
N ASN A 149 -8.38 -14.24 6.07
CA ASN A 149 -7.05 -13.64 6.21
C ASN A 149 -6.10 -14.03 5.08
N TYR A 150 -6.17 -15.27 4.55
CA TYR A 150 -5.43 -15.63 3.35
C TYR A 150 -5.89 -14.82 2.14
N ALA A 151 -7.21 -14.69 1.96
CA ALA A 151 -7.78 -13.95 0.85
C ALA A 151 -7.39 -12.46 0.88
N THR A 152 -7.39 -11.84 2.06
CA THR A 152 -7.14 -10.40 2.25
C THR A 152 -5.65 -10.07 2.36
N TYR A 153 -4.93 -10.75 3.27
CA TYR A 153 -3.57 -10.36 3.65
C TYR A 153 -2.47 -11.24 3.03
N GLY A 154 -2.85 -12.38 2.46
CA GLY A 154 -1.92 -13.34 1.88
C GLY A 154 -1.21 -14.18 2.93
N VAL A 155 0.08 -14.45 2.69
CA VAL A 155 0.89 -15.37 3.49
C VAL A 155 1.98 -14.60 4.22
N LEU A 156 2.28 -15.04 5.44
CA LEU A 156 3.44 -14.61 6.21
C LEU A 156 4.54 -15.65 6.07
N TYR A 157 5.77 -15.19 5.90
CA TYR A 157 6.95 -16.01 5.65
C TYR A 157 7.99 -15.70 6.72
N ASN A 158 8.68 -16.72 7.23
CA ASN A 158 9.94 -16.45 7.91
C ASN A 158 11.05 -16.15 6.89
N TRP A 159 12.15 -15.55 7.33
CA TRP A 159 13.15 -15.05 6.38
C TRP A 159 13.83 -16.17 5.57
N SER A 160 13.95 -17.39 6.12
CA SER A 160 14.43 -18.55 5.35
C SER A 160 13.50 -18.88 4.18
N ALA A 161 12.18 -18.87 4.37
CA ALA A 161 11.22 -19.04 3.28
C ALA A 161 11.31 -17.91 2.25
N VAL A 162 11.50 -16.67 2.68
CA VAL A 162 11.67 -15.51 1.78
C VAL A 162 12.87 -15.69 0.86
N MET A 163 14.02 -16.07 1.41
CA MET A 163 15.27 -16.17 0.66
C MET A 163 15.35 -17.42 -0.22
N GLY A 164 14.62 -18.48 0.10
CA GLY A 164 14.60 -19.71 -0.70
C GLY A 164 16.00 -20.32 -0.91
N GLY A 165 16.90 -20.15 0.07
CA GLY A 165 18.30 -20.60 0.01
C GLY A 165 19.28 -19.66 -0.71
N ALA A 166 18.84 -18.51 -1.21
CA ALA A 166 19.71 -17.52 -1.83
C ALA A 166 20.55 -16.73 -0.79
N MET A 167 21.66 -16.15 -1.27
CA MET A 167 22.44 -15.20 -0.48
C MET A 167 21.69 -13.88 -0.30
N ASN A 168 21.94 -13.21 0.84
CA ASN A 168 21.42 -11.86 1.08
C ASN A 168 21.98 -10.86 0.06
N SER A 169 21.22 -9.81 -0.20
CA SER A 169 21.58 -8.75 -1.15
C SER A 169 20.99 -7.43 -0.69
N ASN A 170 21.78 -6.35 -0.77
CA ASN A 170 21.29 -4.98 -0.66
C ASN A 170 21.43 -4.20 -1.98
N ASN A 171 21.48 -4.91 -3.11
CA ASN A 171 21.61 -4.29 -4.42
C ASN A 171 20.24 -3.83 -4.94
N ASN A 172 20.25 -2.94 -5.92
CA ASN A 172 19.08 -2.57 -6.70
C ASN A 172 19.36 -2.87 -8.20
N PRO A 173 18.76 -3.92 -8.79
CA PRO A 173 17.83 -4.89 -8.17
C PRO A 173 18.53 -5.83 -7.19
N SER A 174 17.79 -6.44 -6.26
CA SER A 174 18.37 -7.40 -5.30
C SER A 174 19.00 -8.61 -6.01
N GLY A 175 18.43 -9.02 -7.15
CA GLY A 175 18.80 -10.23 -7.88
C GLY A 175 18.39 -11.52 -7.18
N VAL A 176 17.62 -11.45 -6.09
CA VAL A 176 17.20 -12.60 -5.29
C VAL A 176 15.74 -12.93 -5.59
N ARG A 177 15.52 -13.91 -6.47
CA ARG A 177 14.16 -14.42 -6.74
C ARG A 177 13.46 -14.82 -5.44
N GLY A 178 14.15 -15.59 -4.59
CA GLY A 178 13.60 -16.06 -3.33
C GLY A 178 12.25 -16.76 -3.51
N VAL A 179 11.27 -16.39 -2.69
CA VAL A 179 9.90 -16.91 -2.75
C VAL A 179 9.07 -16.35 -3.92
N CYS A 180 9.52 -15.27 -4.56
CA CYS A 180 8.80 -14.65 -5.68
C CYS A 180 8.79 -15.55 -6.94
N PRO A 181 7.81 -15.35 -7.84
CA PRO A 181 7.73 -16.12 -9.08
C PRO A 181 8.83 -15.74 -10.07
N GLU A 182 9.00 -16.54 -11.12
CA GLU A 182 9.99 -16.27 -12.17
C GLU A 182 9.78 -14.89 -12.81
N GLY A 183 10.87 -14.15 -13.05
CA GLY A 183 10.81 -12.76 -13.53
C GLY A 183 10.48 -11.71 -12.46
N TRP A 184 10.32 -12.12 -11.20
CA TRP A 184 10.14 -11.26 -10.04
C TRP A 184 11.15 -11.58 -8.94
N HIS A 185 11.45 -10.63 -8.07
CA HIS A 185 12.35 -10.85 -6.94
C HIS A 185 11.84 -10.23 -5.64
N VAL A 186 12.41 -10.70 -4.53
CA VAL A 186 12.19 -10.10 -3.21
C VAL A 186 12.97 -8.79 -3.17
N PRO A 187 12.37 -7.66 -2.77
CA PRO A 187 13.05 -6.37 -2.77
C PRO A 187 14.20 -6.35 -1.74
N SER A 188 15.26 -5.61 -2.05
CA SER A 188 16.25 -5.20 -1.05
C SER A 188 15.83 -3.91 -0.32
N GLU A 189 16.54 -3.56 0.75
CA GLU A 189 16.42 -2.23 1.37
C GLU A 189 16.74 -1.11 0.37
N ALA A 190 17.74 -1.27 -0.51
CA ALA A 190 18.05 -0.27 -1.55
C ALA A 190 16.91 -0.05 -2.57
N GLU A 191 16.13 -1.07 -2.88
CA GLU A 191 14.96 -0.94 -3.75
C GLU A 191 13.80 -0.24 -3.05
N TRP A 192 13.62 -0.52 -1.75
CA TRP A 192 12.69 0.26 -0.92
C TRP A 192 13.13 1.72 -0.78
N THR A 193 14.43 2.00 -0.69
CA THR A 193 14.96 3.38 -0.68
C THR A 193 14.64 4.12 -1.98
N GLU A 194 14.83 3.50 -3.15
CA GLU A 194 14.43 4.12 -4.43
C GLU A 194 12.93 4.46 -4.44
N LEU A 195 12.09 3.53 -4.00
CA LEU A 195 10.65 3.76 -3.87
C LEU A 195 10.35 4.92 -2.92
N THR A 196 10.97 4.96 -1.74
CA THR A 196 10.70 6.02 -0.76
C THR A 196 11.20 7.39 -1.24
N ASP A 197 12.34 7.45 -1.90
CA ASP A 197 12.91 8.70 -2.43
C ASP A 197 12.02 9.27 -3.52
N PHE A 198 11.54 8.41 -4.44
CA PHE A 198 10.58 8.79 -5.48
C PHE A 198 9.28 9.40 -4.88
N LEU A 199 8.87 8.94 -3.70
CA LEU A 199 7.64 9.38 -3.04
C LEU A 199 7.79 10.64 -2.17
N GLY A 200 8.99 11.21 -2.10
CA GLY A 200 9.30 12.40 -1.31
C GLY A 200 9.91 12.12 0.06
N GLY A 201 10.49 10.93 0.23
CA GLY A 201 11.25 10.52 1.42
C GLY A 201 10.44 9.73 2.45
N GLU A 202 11.17 9.10 3.38
CA GLU A 202 10.63 8.14 4.34
C GLU A 202 9.46 8.67 5.17
N VAL A 203 9.48 9.96 5.54
CA VAL A 203 8.50 10.61 6.43
C VAL A 203 7.07 10.58 5.86
N VAL A 204 6.93 10.60 4.54
CA VAL A 204 5.63 10.68 3.85
C VAL A 204 5.32 9.44 3.01
N ALA A 205 6.34 8.66 2.63
CA ALA A 205 6.17 7.53 1.73
C ALA A 205 5.20 6.46 2.27
N GLY A 206 5.23 6.18 3.57
CA GLY A 206 4.33 5.20 4.19
C GLY A 206 2.86 5.53 3.97
N GLY A 207 2.46 6.78 4.19
CA GLY A 207 1.10 7.26 3.95
C GLY A 207 0.66 7.11 2.50
N LYS A 208 1.55 7.43 1.56
CA LYS A 208 1.29 7.33 0.12
C LYS A 208 1.11 5.90 -0.39
N LEU A 209 1.64 4.92 0.34
CA LEU A 209 1.59 3.50 0.01
C LEU A 209 0.43 2.76 0.69
N LYS A 210 0.01 3.20 1.88
CA LYS A 210 -1.09 2.59 2.65
C LYS A 210 -2.44 2.74 1.97
N GLU A 211 -3.28 1.71 2.10
CA GLU A 211 -4.72 1.80 1.83
C GLU A 211 -5.35 2.98 2.59
N THR A 212 -6.28 3.69 1.94
CA THR A 212 -7.07 4.76 2.55
C THR A 212 -8.18 4.22 3.44
N GLY A 213 -8.61 5.00 4.44
CA GLY A 213 -9.71 4.60 5.33
C GLY A 213 -9.23 3.67 6.46
N THR A 214 -10.14 2.96 7.08
CA THR A 214 -9.85 2.15 8.28
C THR A 214 -10.43 0.73 8.22
N GLU A 215 -10.56 0.18 7.01
CA GLU A 215 -11.04 -1.20 6.81
C GLU A 215 -9.98 -2.20 7.27
N HIS A 216 -8.77 -2.09 6.73
CA HIS A 216 -7.63 -2.96 7.08
C HIS A 216 -6.56 -2.27 7.93
N TRP A 217 -6.78 -0.99 8.27
CA TRP A 217 -5.94 -0.21 9.18
C TRP A 217 -6.78 0.33 10.33
N LYS A 218 -6.28 0.23 11.56
CA LYS A 218 -6.93 0.86 12.72
C LYS A 218 -6.80 2.39 12.64
N THR A 219 -7.77 3.08 13.22
CA THR A 219 -7.72 4.53 13.43
C THR A 219 -6.45 4.92 14.20
N PRO A 220 -5.68 5.94 13.76
CA PRO A 220 -6.08 6.95 12.78
C PRO A 220 -5.72 6.68 11.31
N ASN A 221 -5.03 5.58 10.98
CA ASN A 221 -4.39 5.36 9.68
C ASN A 221 -3.70 6.62 9.11
N LYS A 222 -2.83 7.22 9.93
CA LYS A 222 -2.31 8.57 9.72
C LYS A 222 -1.61 8.72 8.37
N GLY A 223 -1.97 9.77 7.64
CA GLY A 223 -1.34 10.16 6.37
C GLY A 223 -1.65 9.25 5.18
N ALA A 224 -2.56 8.28 5.32
CA ALA A 224 -2.84 7.34 4.24
C ALA A 224 -3.57 7.99 3.06
N THR A 225 -2.96 7.99 1.88
CA THR A 225 -3.56 8.52 0.64
C THR A 225 -3.73 7.47 -0.45
N ASN A 226 -2.96 6.38 -0.40
CA ASN A 226 -2.87 5.35 -1.44
C ASN A 226 -2.68 5.91 -2.87
N GLU A 227 -2.06 7.07 -3.02
CA GLU A 227 -1.95 7.76 -4.32
C GLU A 227 -1.16 6.95 -5.37
N THR A 228 -0.37 5.98 -4.91
CA THR A 228 0.44 5.09 -5.74
C THR A 228 -0.33 3.88 -6.28
N GLY A 229 -1.46 3.52 -5.66
CA GLY A 229 -2.14 2.26 -5.89
C GLY A 229 -1.46 1.03 -5.24
N PHE A 230 -0.37 1.23 -4.49
CA PHE A 230 0.34 0.15 -3.79
C PHE A 230 -0.58 -0.55 -2.80
N THR A 231 -1.47 0.18 -2.13
CA THR A 231 -2.53 -0.38 -1.28
C THR A 231 -1.96 -1.34 -0.22
N ALA A 232 -0.96 -0.88 0.53
CA ALA A 232 -0.42 -1.64 1.65
C ALA A 232 -1.50 -1.86 2.72
N LEU A 233 -1.61 -3.10 3.20
CA LEU A 233 -2.56 -3.52 4.25
C LEU A 233 -1.79 -3.91 5.52
N ALA A 234 -2.36 -3.62 6.70
CA ALA A 234 -1.79 -4.05 7.98
C ALA A 234 -2.19 -5.49 8.31
N GLY A 235 -1.56 -6.45 7.63
CA GLY A 235 -1.80 -7.88 7.80
C GLY A 235 -1.30 -8.50 9.11
N GLY A 236 -0.68 -7.70 9.99
CA GLY A 236 -0.05 -8.22 11.21
C GLY A 236 1.12 -9.16 10.91
N MET A 237 1.58 -9.86 11.95
CA MET A 237 2.78 -10.70 11.90
C MET A 237 2.64 -11.93 12.78
N ARG A 238 3.51 -12.92 12.56
CA ARG A 238 3.78 -14.01 13.51
C ARG A 238 4.96 -13.61 14.40
N SER A 239 4.81 -13.68 15.73
CA SER A 239 5.81 -13.23 16.70
C SER A 239 7.06 -14.10 16.71
N ASN A 240 8.22 -13.50 16.99
CA ASN A 240 9.52 -14.18 17.14
C ASN A 240 9.85 -14.53 18.61
N TYR A 241 9.15 -13.95 19.59
CA TYR A 241 9.41 -14.13 21.02
C TYR A 241 8.30 -14.90 21.75
N GLY A 242 7.17 -15.15 21.07
CA GLY A 242 6.06 -15.89 21.64
C GLY A 242 5.22 -16.55 20.56
N ASP A 243 4.46 -17.54 20.98
CA ASP A 243 3.64 -18.35 20.10
C ASP A 243 2.29 -17.68 19.88
N TYR A 244 2.27 -16.60 19.09
CA TYR A 244 1.04 -15.91 18.70
C TYR A 244 1.21 -15.04 17.45
N PHE A 245 0.07 -14.68 16.86
CA PHE A 245 -0.03 -13.64 15.84
C PHE A 245 -0.39 -12.29 16.48
N PHE A 246 0.13 -11.19 15.94
CA PHE A 246 -0.02 -9.88 16.56
C PHE A 246 -0.13 -8.74 15.54
N ASP A 247 -0.62 -7.60 16.02
CA ASP A 247 -0.70 -6.32 15.31
C ASP A 247 -1.48 -6.29 14.00
N LEU A 248 -2.45 -7.20 13.82
CA LEU A 248 -3.44 -7.07 12.76
C LEU A 248 -4.16 -5.71 12.82
N GLY A 249 -4.20 -5.04 11.68
CA GLY A 249 -4.73 -3.68 11.54
C GLY A 249 -3.81 -2.58 12.09
N LYS A 250 -2.72 -2.91 12.80
CA LYS A 250 -1.80 -1.90 13.36
C LYS A 250 -0.52 -1.78 12.56
N HIS A 251 0.06 -2.90 12.12
CA HIS A 251 1.34 -2.93 11.44
C HIS A 251 1.25 -3.75 10.15
N GLY A 252 1.94 -3.26 9.12
CA GLY A 252 2.42 -4.10 8.02
C GLY A 252 3.93 -4.28 8.14
N CYS A 253 4.42 -5.49 7.85
CA CYS A 253 5.84 -5.80 7.76
C CYS A 253 6.09 -6.55 6.44
N TRP A 254 6.99 -6.01 5.62
CA TRP A 254 7.47 -6.64 4.38
C TRP A 254 8.96 -6.94 4.46
N TRP A 255 9.30 -8.20 4.31
CA TRP A 255 10.69 -8.64 4.31
C TRP A 255 11.49 -8.07 3.16
N THR A 256 12.78 -7.79 3.41
CA THR A 256 13.76 -7.52 2.38
C THR A 256 14.83 -8.61 2.32
N THR A 257 15.62 -8.60 1.25
CA THR A 257 16.80 -9.47 1.10
C THR A 257 18.01 -8.98 1.89
N THR A 258 17.89 -7.83 2.56
CA THR A 258 19.00 -7.19 3.26
C THR A 258 19.14 -7.76 4.68
N LYS A 259 20.36 -8.19 5.03
CA LYS A 259 20.65 -8.73 6.37
C LYS A 259 20.66 -7.62 7.44
N GLY A 260 20.37 -8.01 8.68
CA GLY A 260 20.59 -7.17 9.85
C GLY A 260 22.08 -7.09 10.23
N THR A 261 22.35 -6.37 11.31
CA THR A 261 23.69 -6.33 11.94
C THR A 261 24.00 -7.67 12.60
N ASP A 262 23.01 -8.24 13.29
CA ASP A 262 23.13 -9.53 13.97
C ASP A 262 22.91 -10.68 12.99
N ALA A 263 23.60 -11.79 13.25
CA ALA A 263 23.65 -12.94 12.34
C ALA A 263 22.26 -13.54 12.06
N ASP A 264 21.35 -13.48 13.04
CA ASP A 264 20.01 -14.04 12.98
C ASP A 264 18.92 -13.00 12.65
N ASP A 265 19.33 -11.80 12.24
CA ASP A 265 18.42 -10.72 11.88
C ASP A 265 18.45 -10.40 10.38
N ALA A 266 17.32 -9.91 9.90
CA ALA A 266 17.16 -9.36 8.57
C ALA A 266 16.33 -8.08 8.62
N LYS A 267 16.38 -7.27 7.57
CA LYS A 267 15.62 -6.03 7.50
C LYS A 267 14.18 -6.29 7.07
N CYS A 268 13.24 -5.74 7.82
CA CYS A 268 11.84 -5.63 7.42
C CYS A 268 11.45 -4.15 7.28
N VAL A 269 10.63 -3.85 6.29
CA VAL A 269 9.98 -2.56 6.10
C VAL A 269 8.68 -2.56 6.88
N PHE A 270 8.54 -1.62 7.81
CA PHE A 270 7.38 -1.43 8.64
C PHE A 270 6.59 -0.18 8.23
N MET A 271 5.27 -0.31 8.25
CA MET A 271 4.34 0.80 8.21
C MET A 271 3.38 0.68 9.40
N PHE A 272 3.17 1.80 10.09
CA PHE A 272 2.38 1.87 11.32
C PHE A 272 1.06 2.61 11.08
N TYR A 273 0.01 2.21 11.80
CA TYR A 273 -1.31 2.82 11.67
C TYR A 273 -1.35 4.30 12.14
N ASP A 274 -0.50 4.67 13.09
CA ASP A 274 -0.45 6.01 13.69
C ASP A 274 0.63 6.92 13.10
N TYR A 275 1.37 6.44 12.09
CA TYR A 275 2.39 7.21 11.38
C TYR A 275 2.20 7.19 9.86
N GLY A 276 2.68 8.26 9.21
CA GLY A 276 2.73 8.38 7.75
C GLY A 276 4.08 7.95 7.15
N ASN A 277 5.05 7.55 7.96
CA ASN A 277 6.39 7.20 7.49
C ASN A 277 6.55 5.70 7.23
N ILE A 278 7.57 5.35 6.44
CA ILE A 278 8.17 4.01 6.41
C ILE A 278 9.25 3.93 7.47
N ASN A 279 9.47 2.74 8.04
CA ASN A 279 10.60 2.47 8.91
C ASN A 279 11.25 1.13 8.54
N VAL A 280 12.56 1.12 8.27
CA VAL A 280 13.31 -0.11 7.98
C VAL A 280 14.06 -0.54 9.24
N GLN A 281 13.67 -1.69 9.81
CA GLN A 281 14.23 -2.18 11.07
C GLN A 281 14.81 -3.58 10.92
N ALA A 282 15.80 -3.91 11.75
CA ALA A 282 16.23 -5.30 11.91
C ALA A 282 15.17 -6.07 12.71
N SER A 283 14.91 -7.29 12.30
CA SER A 283 14.00 -8.21 12.97
C SER A 283 14.54 -9.62 12.89
N SER A 284 14.26 -10.41 13.93
CA SER A 284 14.64 -11.82 13.95
C SER A 284 14.11 -12.53 12.72
N LYS A 285 14.96 -13.33 12.07
CA LYS A 285 14.60 -14.17 10.92
C LYS A 285 13.48 -15.18 11.20
N THR A 286 13.12 -15.39 12.47
CA THR A 286 11.99 -16.24 12.88
C THR A 286 10.63 -15.53 12.83
N LEU A 287 10.60 -14.20 12.71
CA LEU A 287 9.36 -13.43 12.56
C LEU A 287 8.65 -13.84 11.25
N GLY A 288 7.33 -13.96 11.28
CA GLY A 288 6.54 -14.12 10.06
C GLY A 288 6.08 -12.78 9.53
N GLY A 289 6.65 -12.35 8.40
CA GLY A 289 6.34 -11.10 7.71
C GLY A 289 5.85 -11.36 6.29
N ALA A 290 5.16 -10.39 5.70
CA ALA A 290 4.69 -10.51 4.31
C ALA A 290 5.85 -10.31 3.32
N VAL A 291 5.60 -10.67 2.06
CA VAL A 291 6.48 -10.34 0.93
C VAL A 291 5.66 -9.65 -0.13
N ARG A 292 6.23 -8.63 -0.76
CA ARG A 292 5.70 -8.02 -1.97
C ARG A 292 6.80 -8.01 -3.01
N CYS A 293 6.57 -8.70 -4.11
CA CYS A 293 7.57 -8.86 -5.15
C CYS A 293 7.67 -7.61 -6.03
N VAL A 294 8.87 -7.37 -6.52
CA VAL A 294 9.21 -6.24 -7.41
C VAL A 294 9.94 -6.78 -8.65
N LYS A 295 9.89 -6.01 -9.73
CA LYS A 295 10.72 -6.18 -10.93
C LYS A 295 11.11 -4.80 -11.46
N ASN A 296 12.31 -4.69 -12.02
CA ASN A 296 12.87 -3.46 -12.60
C ASN A 296 13.22 -3.72 -14.07
#